data_AF-A0A919I8R7-F1
#
_entry.id   AF-A0A919I8R7-F1
#
_cell.length_a   1.000
_cell.length_b   1.000
_cell.length_c   1.000
_cell.angle_alpha   90.00
_cell.angle_beta   90.00
_cell.angle_gamma   90.00
#
_symmetry.space_group_name_H-M   'P 1'
#
loop_
_entity.id
_entity.type
_entity.pdbx_description
1 polymer ?
#
loop_
_entity_poly.entity_id
_entity_poly.type
_entity_poly.pdbx_seq_one_letter_code
_entity_poly.pdbx_strand_id
1 'polypeptide(L)'
;MQPEADSRSYTLGGFVQDKINFDLDSHNFAVIPGVRVVHQSTKPENLSDLAANSSVLTESSVANLYGKNSDTQVLPSLTFQYDLTPRLMTYLQYQRGAQFPNASQLYGSWNLGSSYAGSQQYALIGNTDLKTETSDNLEWGLKGEVTEGITVRTALFYNSYKNFIAYTRYTRANNPGQFTNVPSNIYTIYQAENRDKAYIYGGEISTKFNFGTWFEQVNGLSTTLALGYSEGKSKSSYSGDKYVDLDSVAPMKAIVGVAWDDPAKRYGTALTATFVKGKQATATNRESYSNSGSAITDASSDYMRVPGYGMLDWTAYWQVAKNVRLNGGVYNLTDRKYWDYLSSRNIETGTNQDANDKALAVMPGRTAAGRQRRLLIARIITHLPPARRPGIFIVEKDMIMPNAHPDLWQRYQATKAASTAKYARDIAAEMGISEAELTAARLGHDAVRLSDDARTLIAATARRRNQMHLPQRVCRA
;
A
#
# COMPACT_ATOMS: atom_id res chain seq x y z
N MET A 1 24.85 10.08 -10.28
CA MET A 1 24.37 9.20 -11.37
C MET A 1 22.97 8.76 -11.01
N GLN A 2 22.10 8.61 -12.00
CA GLN A 2 20.72 8.23 -11.76
C GLN A 2 20.66 6.82 -11.16
N PRO A 3 19.76 6.59 -10.19
CA PRO A 3 19.63 5.30 -9.56
C PRO A 3 18.97 4.27 -10.48
N GLU A 4 18.32 4.62 -11.58
CA GLU A 4 17.72 3.69 -12.54
C GLU A 4 17.62 4.37 -13.91
N ALA A 5 17.27 3.61 -14.97
CA ALA A 5 16.98 4.21 -16.27
C ALA A 5 15.78 5.17 -16.17
N ASP A 6 15.89 6.33 -16.80
CA ASP A 6 14.70 7.06 -17.23
C ASP A 6 13.76 6.08 -17.96
N SER A 7 12.47 6.11 -17.64
CA SER A 7 11.55 5.14 -18.20
C SER A 7 10.17 5.73 -18.42
N ARG A 8 9.47 5.17 -19.39
CA ARG A 8 8.09 5.51 -19.72
C ARG A 8 7.21 4.30 -19.55
N SER A 9 6.32 4.39 -18.57
CA SER A 9 5.27 3.40 -18.33
C SER A 9 3.91 3.90 -18.77
N TYR A 10 3.13 3.04 -19.39
CA TYR A 10 1.70 3.23 -19.60
C TYR A 10 0.93 2.05 -19.01
N THR A 11 -0.14 2.36 -18.28
CA THR A 11 -1.05 1.36 -17.72
C THR A 11 -2.46 1.67 -18.18
N LEU A 12 -3.09 0.70 -18.83
CA LEU A 12 -4.45 0.76 -19.33
C LEU A 12 -5.28 -0.30 -18.61
N GLY A 13 -6.43 0.07 -18.08
CA GLY A 13 -7.28 -0.87 -17.36
C GLY A 13 -8.75 -0.63 -17.63
N GLY A 14 -9.51 -1.72 -17.76
CA GLY A 14 -10.96 -1.72 -17.82
C GLY A 14 -11.53 -2.77 -16.86
N PHE A 15 -12.74 -2.54 -16.35
CA PHE A 15 -13.42 -3.50 -15.50
C PHE A 15 -14.92 -3.51 -15.78
N VAL A 16 -15.55 -4.65 -15.55
CA VAL A 16 -17.00 -4.85 -15.55
C VAL A 16 -17.35 -5.65 -14.32
N GLN A 17 -18.39 -5.23 -13.60
CA GLN A 17 -18.92 -5.92 -12.44
C GLN A 17 -20.44 -5.73 -12.43
N ASP A 18 -21.15 -6.77 -12.02
CA ASP A 18 -22.59 -6.71 -11.83
C ASP A 18 -22.96 -7.31 -10.47
N LYS A 19 -24.06 -6.85 -9.87
CA LYS A 19 -24.62 -7.40 -8.63
C LYS A 19 -26.00 -7.96 -8.94
N ILE A 20 -26.09 -9.27 -8.99
CA ILE A 20 -27.33 -9.98 -9.30
C ILE A 20 -27.93 -10.43 -7.98
N ASN A 21 -29.07 -9.84 -7.61
CA ASN A 21 -29.80 -10.20 -6.40
C ASN A 21 -30.87 -11.25 -6.71
N PHE A 22 -31.02 -12.18 -5.79
CA PHE A 22 -32.00 -13.25 -5.78
C PHE A 22 -32.68 -13.23 -4.41
N ASP A 23 -33.95 -13.62 -4.41
CA ASP A 23 -34.61 -14.04 -3.17
C ASP A 23 -34.35 -15.54 -2.98
N LEU A 24 -33.72 -15.90 -1.87
CA LEU A 24 -33.46 -17.28 -1.47
C LEU A 24 -34.03 -17.49 -0.08
N ASP A 25 -35.19 -18.12 -0.01
CA ASP A 25 -35.92 -18.38 1.25
C ASP A 25 -36.36 -17.09 1.98
N SER A 26 -36.81 -16.05 1.25
CA SER A 26 -37.10 -14.71 1.82
C SER A 26 -35.88 -13.96 2.35
N HIS A 27 -34.67 -14.46 2.06
CA HIS A 27 -33.41 -13.80 2.35
C HIS A 27 -32.78 -13.30 1.05
N ASN A 28 -32.17 -12.11 1.09
CA ASN A 28 -31.47 -11.57 -0.06
C ASN A 28 -30.14 -12.31 -0.25
N PHE A 29 -29.99 -12.92 -1.42
CA PHE A 29 -28.78 -13.58 -1.89
C PHE A 29 -28.23 -12.82 -3.09
N ALA A 30 -26.96 -12.42 -3.06
CA ALA A 30 -26.35 -11.72 -4.19
C ALA A 30 -25.14 -12.48 -4.74
N VAL A 31 -25.09 -12.60 -6.05
CA VAL A 31 -23.92 -13.06 -6.80
C VAL A 31 -23.32 -11.86 -7.51
N ILE A 32 -22.02 -11.64 -7.30
CA ILE A 32 -21.30 -10.48 -7.80
C ILE A 32 -20.10 -10.96 -8.63
N PRO A 33 -20.31 -11.32 -9.90
CA PRO A 33 -19.22 -11.57 -10.82
C PRO A 33 -18.56 -10.25 -11.24
N GLY A 34 -17.25 -10.27 -11.37
CA GLY A 34 -16.50 -9.14 -11.90
C GLY A 34 -15.27 -9.62 -12.67
N VAL A 35 -14.85 -8.84 -13.64
CA VAL A 35 -13.61 -9.05 -14.36
C VAL A 35 -12.94 -7.72 -14.60
N ARG A 36 -11.64 -7.64 -14.31
CA ARG A 36 -10.79 -6.51 -14.64
C ARG A 36 -9.69 -6.98 -15.59
N VAL A 37 -9.42 -6.22 -16.63
CA VAL A 37 -8.28 -6.43 -17.52
C VAL A 37 -7.36 -5.23 -17.37
N VAL A 38 -6.08 -5.49 -17.08
CA VAL A 38 -5.06 -4.44 -16.97
C VAL A 38 -3.90 -4.81 -17.87
N HIS A 39 -3.45 -3.85 -18.67
CA HIS A 39 -2.25 -3.95 -19.47
C HIS A 39 -1.26 -2.90 -19.00
N GLN A 40 -0.04 -3.30 -18.69
CA GLN A 40 1.06 -2.40 -18.42
C GLN A 40 2.18 -2.65 -19.42
N SER A 41 2.79 -1.56 -19.87
CA SER A 41 4.04 -1.63 -20.59
C SER A 41 4.96 -0.52 -20.16
N THR A 42 6.21 -0.91 -19.97
CA THR A 42 7.29 -0.05 -19.51
C THR A 42 8.43 -0.20 -20.51
N LYS A 43 8.96 0.93 -20.98
CA LYS A 43 10.16 0.98 -21.83
C LYS A 43 11.19 1.92 -21.20
N PRO A 44 12.49 1.61 -21.31
CA PRO A 44 13.51 2.57 -20.92
C PRO A 44 13.57 3.71 -21.95
N GLU A 45 13.91 4.91 -21.50
CA GLU A 45 14.21 6.09 -22.32
C GLU A 45 15.56 6.68 -21.86
N ASN A 46 16.16 7.55 -22.66
CA ASN A 46 17.42 8.25 -22.34
C ASN A 46 18.53 7.36 -21.79
N LEU A 47 18.75 6.17 -22.37
CA LEU A 47 19.77 5.21 -21.91
C LEU A 47 21.20 5.77 -21.91
N SER A 48 21.45 6.82 -22.69
CA SER A 48 22.68 7.62 -22.65
C SER A 48 22.99 8.15 -21.25
N ASP A 49 21.97 8.47 -20.45
CA ASP A 49 22.13 9.09 -19.14
C ASP A 49 22.62 8.09 -18.09
N LEU A 50 22.30 6.81 -18.28
CA LEU A 50 22.87 5.69 -17.51
C LEU A 50 24.33 5.40 -17.89
N ALA A 51 24.70 5.63 -19.14
CA ALA A 51 26.08 5.49 -19.61
C ALA A 51 26.91 6.77 -19.41
N ALA A 52 26.28 7.89 -19.05
CA ALA A 52 26.93 9.19 -18.95
C ALA A 52 28.08 9.15 -17.93
N ASN A 53 29.26 9.63 -18.34
CA ASN A 53 30.49 9.63 -17.53
C ASN A 53 31.00 8.24 -17.12
N SER A 54 30.62 7.18 -17.84
CA SER A 54 31.20 5.84 -17.69
C SER A 54 32.26 5.58 -18.76
N SER A 55 33.42 5.02 -18.38
CA SER A 55 34.47 4.59 -19.32
C SER A 55 34.35 3.12 -19.76
N VAL A 56 33.39 2.39 -19.20
CA VAL A 56 33.20 0.94 -19.41
C VAL A 56 31.80 0.58 -19.92
N LEU A 57 30.96 1.60 -20.15
CA LEU A 57 29.65 1.45 -20.76
C LEU A 57 29.46 2.39 -21.92
N THR A 58 28.73 1.92 -22.91
CA THR A 58 28.11 2.73 -23.95
C THR A 58 26.60 2.62 -23.85
N GLU A 59 25.89 3.60 -24.42
CA GLU A 59 24.43 3.52 -24.60
C GLU A 59 24.01 2.21 -25.28
N SER A 60 24.78 1.75 -26.27
CA SER A 60 24.52 0.47 -26.96
C SER A 60 24.66 -0.75 -26.06
N SER A 61 25.61 -0.75 -25.10
CA SER A 61 25.70 -1.82 -24.09
C SER A 61 24.47 -1.86 -23.20
N VAL A 62 23.97 -0.69 -22.79
CA VAL A 62 22.77 -0.59 -21.94
C VAL A 62 21.51 -0.98 -22.71
N ALA A 63 21.40 -0.59 -23.99
CA ALA A 63 20.29 -0.97 -24.87
C ALA A 63 20.21 -2.49 -25.12
N ASN A 64 21.35 -3.20 -25.11
CA ASN A 64 21.38 -4.66 -25.18
C ASN A 64 20.97 -5.34 -23.86
N LEU A 65 21.00 -4.62 -22.74
CA LEU A 65 20.66 -5.15 -21.43
C LEU A 65 19.16 -4.97 -21.10
N TYR A 66 18.55 -3.87 -21.55
CA TYR A 66 17.16 -3.56 -21.25
C TYR A 66 16.28 -3.43 -22.48
N GLY A 67 15.32 -4.35 -22.57
CA GLY A 67 14.21 -4.25 -23.50
C GLY A 67 12.98 -3.53 -22.96
N LYS A 68 11.91 -3.54 -23.76
CA LYS A 68 10.56 -3.19 -23.32
C LYS A 68 9.97 -4.38 -22.55
N ASN A 69 9.37 -4.12 -21.39
CA ASN A 69 8.50 -5.10 -20.72
C ASN A 69 7.04 -4.73 -20.95
N SER A 70 6.21 -5.73 -21.21
CA SER A 70 4.78 -5.53 -21.42
C SER A 70 4.02 -6.77 -21.01
N ASP A 71 2.93 -6.59 -20.28
CA ASP A 71 2.10 -7.69 -19.84
C ASP A 71 0.63 -7.29 -19.72
N THR A 72 -0.27 -8.24 -19.94
CA THR A 72 -1.72 -8.07 -19.82
C THR A 72 -2.26 -9.12 -18.86
N GLN A 73 -2.91 -8.67 -17.79
CA GLN A 73 -3.48 -9.53 -16.77
C GLN A 73 -5.01 -9.46 -16.78
N VAL A 74 -5.65 -10.63 -16.77
CA VAL A 74 -7.09 -10.79 -16.57
C VAL A 74 -7.34 -11.22 -15.13
N LEU A 75 -8.11 -10.40 -14.42
CA LEU A 75 -8.31 -10.47 -12.97
C LEU A 75 -9.80 -10.72 -12.69
N PRO A 76 -10.24 -12.00 -12.70
CA PRO A 76 -11.60 -12.34 -12.31
C PRO A 76 -11.81 -12.15 -10.81
N SER A 77 -13.04 -11.84 -10.45
CA SER A 77 -13.53 -11.79 -9.08
C SER A 77 -14.94 -12.39 -9.02
N LEU A 78 -15.26 -13.11 -7.95
CA LEU A 78 -16.58 -13.64 -7.71
C LEU A 78 -16.90 -13.52 -6.23
N THR A 79 -18.00 -12.86 -5.90
CA THR A 79 -18.47 -12.75 -4.52
C THR A 79 -19.88 -13.29 -4.40
N PHE A 80 -20.12 -14.09 -3.38
CA PHE A 80 -21.43 -14.51 -2.91
C PHE A 80 -21.74 -13.79 -1.61
N GLN A 81 -22.95 -13.25 -1.47
CA GLN A 81 -23.45 -12.63 -0.25
C GLN A 81 -24.79 -13.24 0.11
N TYR A 82 -25.02 -13.54 1.38
CA TYR A 82 -26.29 -14.05 1.87
C TYR A 82 -26.63 -13.37 3.18
N ASP A 83 -27.78 -12.70 3.21
CA ASP A 83 -28.28 -12.03 4.41
C ASP A 83 -28.89 -13.08 5.36
N LEU A 84 -28.15 -13.48 6.40
CA LEU A 84 -28.63 -14.42 7.42
C LEU A 84 -29.80 -13.83 8.22
N THR A 85 -29.77 -12.52 8.43
CA THR A 85 -30.89 -11.72 8.98
C THR A 85 -30.87 -10.35 8.30
N PRO A 86 -31.91 -9.49 8.45
CA PRO A 86 -31.88 -8.13 7.91
C PRO A 86 -30.71 -7.26 8.39
N ARG A 87 -30.01 -7.68 9.46
CA ARG A 87 -28.88 -6.95 10.04
C ARG A 87 -27.57 -7.73 10.01
N LEU A 88 -27.55 -8.98 9.56
CA LEU A 88 -26.38 -9.86 9.57
C LEU A 88 -26.20 -10.54 8.21
N MET A 89 -25.01 -10.38 7.62
CA MET A 89 -24.70 -10.95 6.30
C MET A 89 -23.42 -11.78 6.35
N THR A 90 -23.43 -12.91 5.65
CA THR A 90 -22.26 -13.74 5.37
C THR A 90 -21.84 -13.62 3.91
N TYR A 91 -20.55 -13.69 3.63
CA TYR A 91 -20.03 -13.61 2.27
C TYR A 91 -18.87 -14.58 2.05
N LEU A 92 -18.72 -14.98 0.79
CA LEU A 92 -17.57 -15.71 0.28
C LEU A 92 -17.07 -14.98 -0.96
N GLN A 93 -15.80 -14.58 -0.98
CA GLN A 93 -15.21 -13.88 -2.10
C GLN A 93 -13.94 -14.56 -2.59
N TYR A 94 -13.82 -14.63 -3.92
CA TYR A 94 -12.59 -14.95 -4.63
C TYR A 94 -12.16 -13.74 -5.46
N GLN A 95 -10.89 -13.39 -5.39
CA GLN A 95 -10.31 -12.30 -6.19
C GLN A 95 -8.91 -12.68 -6.68
N ARG A 96 -8.64 -12.46 -7.98
CA ARG A 96 -7.29 -12.52 -8.53
C ARG A 96 -6.63 -11.15 -8.51
N GLY A 97 -5.43 -11.07 -7.93
CA GLY A 97 -4.60 -9.87 -7.88
C GLY A 97 -3.41 -9.94 -8.83
N ALA A 98 -2.87 -8.78 -9.19
CA ALA A 98 -1.66 -8.65 -9.97
C ALA A 98 -0.84 -7.43 -9.52
N GLN A 99 0.49 -7.59 -9.47
CA GLN A 99 1.46 -6.54 -9.23
C GLN A 99 2.53 -6.60 -10.32
N PHE A 100 2.44 -5.66 -11.26
CA PHE A 100 3.38 -5.57 -12.38
C PHE A 100 4.77 -5.15 -11.90
N PRO A 101 5.84 -5.57 -12.60
CA PRO A 101 7.19 -5.15 -12.28
C PRO A 101 7.35 -3.62 -12.35
N ASN A 102 8.11 -3.06 -11.41
CA ASN A 102 8.43 -1.63 -11.41
C ASN A 102 9.71 -1.33 -12.22
N ALA A 103 9.97 -0.05 -12.50
CA ALA A 103 11.14 0.37 -13.29
C ALA A 103 12.47 -0.14 -12.70
N SER A 104 12.65 -0.03 -11.38
CA SER A 104 13.86 -0.53 -10.71
C SER A 104 14.05 -2.04 -10.84
N GLN A 105 12.99 -2.84 -10.93
CA GLN A 105 13.11 -4.30 -11.16
C GLN A 105 13.44 -4.60 -12.64
N LEU A 106 12.92 -3.81 -13.57
CA LEU A 106 13.11 -3.99 -15.01
C LEU A 106 14.46 -3.47 -15.50
N TYR A 107 14.91 -2.33 -14.97
CA TYR A 107 16.09 -1.60 -15.44
C TYR A 107 17.18 -1.45 -14.37
N GLY A 108 16.95 -2.02 -13.18
CA GLY A 108 17.87 -2.10 -12.04
C GLY A 108 18.38 -0.75 -11.54
N SER A 109 19.23 -0.81 -10.51
CA SER A 109 19.80 0.38 -9.90
C SER A 109 21.28 0.31 -9.55
N TRP A 110 22.17 0.75 -10.45
CA TRP A 110 23.61 0.63 -10.18
C TRP A 110 24.55 1.53 -10.99
N ASN A 111 25.80 1.61 -10.52
CA ASN A 111 26.88 2.38 -11.13
C ASN A 111 27.94 1.44 -11.73
N LEU A 112 27.85 1.22 -13.04
CA LEU A 112 28.68 0.29 -13.81
C LEU A 112 30.11 0.80 -14.07
N GLY A 113 30.30 2.12 -14.08
CA GLY A 113 31.57 2.77 -14.40
C GLY A 113 32.53 2.93 -13.24
N SER A 114 32.04 2.76 -12.01
CA SER A 114 32.86 2.89 -10.83
C SER A 114 33.63 1.61 -10.54
N SER A 115 34.90 1.75 -10.17
CA SER A 115 35.76 0.63 -9.78
C SER A 115 36.51 1.02 -8.49
N TYR A 116 35.77 1.02 -7.38
CA TYR A 116 36.31 1.36 -6.05
C TYR A 116 36.50 0.13 -5.15
N ALA A 117 35.88 -1.01 -5.49
CA ALA A 117 35.88 -2.21 -4.66
C ALA A 117 36.63 -3.41 -5.28
N GLY A 118 37.34 -3.22 -6.39
CA GLY A 118 38.10 -4.29 -7.06
C GLY A 118 37.23 -5.51 -7.37
N SER A 119 37.64 -6.71 -6.91
CA SER A 119 36.87 -7.94 -7.12
C SER A 119 35.57 -8.04 -6.30
N GLN A 120 35.31 -7.10 -5.38
CA GLN A 120 34.06 -7.01 -4.63
C GLN A 120 33.00 -6.13 -5.30
N GLN A 121 33.32 -5.58 -6.48
CA GLN A 121 32.39 -4.74 -7.21
C GLN A 121 31.14 -5.54 -7.64
N TYR A 122 29.97 -4.98 -7.35
CA TYR A 122 28.68 -5.59 -7.67
C TYR A 122 27.75 -4.65 -8.44
N ALA A 123 26.73 -5.23 -9.05
CA ALA A 123 25.71 -4.54 -9.84
C ALA A 123 24.30 -5.10 -9.54
N LEU A 124 23.28 -4.23 -9.50
CA LEU A 124 21.87 -4.63 -9.35
C LEU A 124 21.20 -4.69 -10.73
N ILE A 125 21.29 -5.81 -11.42
CA ILE A 125 20.83 -5.94 -12.81
C ILE A 125 19.30 -6.02 -12.91
N GLY A 126 18.71 -5.12 -13.68
CA GLY A 126 17.30 -5.20 -14.06
C GLY A 126 17.00 -6.40 -14.95
N ASN A 127 15.76 -6.84 -14.99
CA ASN A 127 15.33 -7.95 -15.83
C ASN A 127 14.03 -7.60 -16.57
N THR A 128 14.13 -7.43 -17.89
CA THR A 128 12.97 -7.06 -18.70
C THR A 128 12.05 -8.23 -19.05
N ASP A 129 12.47 -9.46 -18.74
CA ASP A 129 11.69 -10.69 -18.93
C ASP A 129 10.85 -11.07 -17.69
N LEU A 130 10.82 -10.18 -16.68
CA LEU A 130 10.00 -10.37 -15.50
C LEU A 130 8.51 -10.51 -15.86
N LYS A 131 7.90 -11.51 -15.25
CA LYS A 131 6.46 -11.73 -15.26
C LYS A 131 5.81 -10.94 -14.13
N THR A 132 4.54 -10.63 -14.31
CA THR A 132 3.70 -10.03 -13.25
C THR A 132 3.55 -10.98 -12.06
N GLU A 133 3.72 -10.44 -10.86
CA GLU A 133 3.38 -11.11 -9.61
C GLU A 133 1.87 -11.27 -9.55
N THR A 134 1.38 -12.45 -9.19
CA THR A 134 -0.07 -12.73 -9.16
C THR A 134 -0.48 -13.33 -7.84
N SER A 135 -1.72 -13.07 -7.44
CA SER A 135 -2.32 -13.66 -6.24
C SER A 135 -3.70 -14.23 -6.52
N ASP A 136 -4.02 -15.32 -5.83
CA ASP A 136 -5.35 -15.92 -5.75
C ASP A 136 -5.81 -15.81 -4.29
N ASN A 137 -6.83 -14.99 -4.05
CA ASN A 137 -7.30 -14.64 -2.71
C ASN A 137 -8.70 -15.22 -2.50
N LEU A 138 -8.87 -16.01 -1.45
CA LEU A 138 -10.16 -16.55 -1.01
C LEU A 138 -10.44 -16.03 0.40
N GLU A 139 -11.61 -15.44 0.60
CA GLU A 139 -12.04 -14.93 1.90
C GLU A 139 -13.49 -15.28 2.18
N TRP A 140 -13.76 -15.80 3.37
CA TRP A 140 -15.09 -15.98 3.92
C TRP A 140 -15.26 -15.07 5.11
N GLY A 141 -16.40 -14.40 5.23
CA GLY A 141 -16.62 -13.51 6.36
C GLY A 141 -18.07 -13.34 6.76
N LEU A 142 -18.22 -12.78 7.95
CA LEU A 142 -19.49 -12.45 8.57
C LEU A 142 -19.44 -10.99 8.99
N LYS A 143 -20.46 -10.19 8.68
CA LYS A 143 -20.53 -8.80 9.14
C LYS A 143 -21.95 -8.37 9.44
N GLY A 144 -22.13 -7.66 10.54
CA GLY A 144 -23.40 -7.07 10.90
C GLY A 144 -23.73 -7.19 12.38
N GLU A 145 -24.99 -6.99 12.70
CA GLU A 145 -25.54 -7.10 14.04
C GLU A 145 -26.18 -8.48 14.22
N VAL A 146 -25.62 -9.28 15.13
CA VAL A 146 -26.12 -10.64 15.41
C VAL A 146 -27.42 -10.57 16.23
N THR A 147 -27.46 -9.61 17.15
CA THR A 147 -28.64 -9.22 17.93
C THR A 147 -28.46 -7.77 18.34
N GLU A 148 -29.53 -7.10 18.74
CA GLU A 148 -29.51 -5.68 19.12
C GLU A 148 -28.38 -5.41 20.13
N GLY A 149 -27.53 -4.43 19.83
CA GLY A 149 -26.39 -4.08 20.68
C GLY A 149 -25.13 -4.92 20.48
N ILE A 150 -25.13 -6.00 19.68
CA ILE A 150 -23.95 -6.83 19.38
C ILE A 150 -23.62 -6.82 17.89
N THR A 151 -22.54 -6.12 17.52
CA THR A 151 -21.99 -6.13 16.17
C THR A 151 -20.81 -7.09 16.08
N VAL A 152 -20.80 -7.98 15.08
CA VAL A 152 -19.69 -8.89 14.79
C VAL A 152 -19.15 -8.61 13.39
N ARG A 153 -17.82 -8.67 13.26
CA ARG A 153 -17.09 -8.73 12.00
C ARG A 153 -16.09 -9.86 12.08
N THR A 154 -16.12 -10.76 11.12
CA THR A 154 -15.21 -11.90 11.02
C THR A 154 -14.75 -12.03 9.59
N ALA A 155 -13.49 -12.37 9.38
CA ALA A 155 -12.94 -12.74 8.09
C ALA A 155 -11.94 -13.89 8.27
N LEU A 156 -12.09 -14.95 7.49
CA LEU A 156 -11.12 -16.03 7.32
C LEU A 156 -10.59 -15.94 5.90
N PHE A 157 -9.29 -15.94 5.71
CA PHE A 157 -8.68 -15.72 4.40
C PHE A 157 -7.56 -16.71 4.11
N TYR A 158 -7.38 -17.00 2.83
CA TYR A 158 -6.27 -17.73 2.26
C TYR A 158 -5.82 -17.05 0.96
N ASN A 159 -4.58 -16.60 0.93
CA ASN A 159 -3.97 -15.93 -0.20
C ASN A 159 -2.80 -16.77 -0.69
N SER A 160 -2.81 -17.12 -1.98
CA SER A 160 -1.69 -17.79 -2.65
C SER A 160 -1.03 -16.81 -3.60
N TYR A 161 0.30 -16.72 -3.56
CA TYR A 161 1.09 -15.80 -4.36
C TYR A 161 2.06 -16.55 -5.24
N LYS A 162 2.19 -16.11 -6.49
CA LYS A 162 3.07 -16.70 -7.49
C LYS A 162 3.90 -15.63 -8.18
N ASN A 163 5.05 -16.07 -8.70
CA ASN A 163 6.01 -15.25 -9.43
C ASN A 163 6.60 -14.11 -8.61
N PHE A 164 6.78 -14.26 -7.29
CA PHE A 164 7.39 -13.19 -6.49
C PHE A 164 8.77 -12.82 -7.02
N ILE A 165 8.97 -11.53 -7.21
CA ILE A 165 10.18 -10.94 -7.75
C ILE A 165 11.12 -10.69 -6.58
N ALA A 166 12.26 -11.36 -6.60
CA ALA A 166 13.33 -11.17 -5.63
C ALA A 166 14.68 -11.11 -6.36
N TYR A 167 15.71 -10.61 -5.67
CA TYR A 167 17.03 -10.53 -6.25
C TYR A 167 17.77 -11.86 -6.08
N THR A 168 18.29 -12.38 -7.18
CA THR A 168 19.15 -13.56 -7.23
C THR A 168 20.60 -13.15 -7.42
N ARG A 169 21.49 -13.67 -6.59
CA ARG A 169 22.94 -13.39 -6.67
C ARG A 169 23.63 -14.35 -7.64
N TYR A 170 24.36 -13.80 -8.60
CA TYR A 170 25.26 -14.54 -9.49
C TYR A 170 26.69 -14.02 -9.38
N THR A 171 27.65 -14.92 -9.55
CA THR A 171 29.08 -14.60 -9.61
C THR A 171 29.62 -14.87 -11.00
N ARG A 172 30.54 -14.02 -11.49
CA ARG A 172 31.11 -14.13 -12.84
C ARG A 172 31.82 -15.46 -13.07
N ALA A 173 32.49 -15.98 -12.05
CA ALA A 173 33.21 -17.25 -12.12
C ALA A 173 32.28 -18.45 -12.36
N ASN A 174 31.13 -18.49 -11.67
CA ASN A 174 30.21 -19.63 -11.75
C ASN A 174 29.17 -19.47 -12.87
N ASN A 175 28.88 -18.24 -13.29
CA ASN A 175 27.81 -17.92 -14.24
C ASN A 175 28.27 -16.97 -15.35
N PRO A 176 29.33 -17.28 -16.12
CA PRO A 176 29.92 -16.34 -17.08
C PRO A 176 28.93 -15.83 -18.14
N GLY A 177 27.94 -16.66 -18.52
CA GLY A 177 26.89 -16.27 -19.48
C GLY A 177 26.02 -15.09 -19.02
N GLN A 178 25.75 -14.98 -17.71
CA GLN A 178 24.99 -13.86 -17.14
C GLN A 178 25.78 -12.53 -17.17
N PHE A 179 27.08 -12.59 -17.47
CA PHE A 179 27.96 -11.42 -17.49
C PHE A 179 28.39 -11.03 -18.91
N THR A 180 27.78 -11.61 -19.95
CA THR A 180 28.12 -11.35 -21.36
C THR A 180 28.04 -9.86 -21.71
N ASN A 181 26.98 -9.18 -21.25
CA ASN A 181 26.76 -7.74 -21.47
C ASN A 181 27.10 -6.89 -20.23
N VAL A 182 27.83 -7.46 -19.27
CA VAL A 182 28.19 -6.78 -18.02
C VAL A 182 29.68 -6.43 -18.04
N PRO A 183 30.06 -5.17 -17.75
CA PRO A 183 31.47 -4.74 -17.70
C PRO A 183 32.38 -5.63 -16.87
N SER A 184 33.61 -5.84 -17.36
CA SER A 184 34.58 -6.80 -16.79
C SER A 184 35.02 -6.50 -15.35
N ASN A 185 34.87 -5.24 -14.90
CA ASN A 185 35.12 -4.82 -13.51
C ASN A 185 34.04 -5.31 -12.53
N ILE A 186 32.88 -5.81 -12.99
CA ILE A 186 31.83 -6.36 -12.13
C ILE A 186 32.00 -7.87 -11.97
N TYR A 187 32.06 -8.35 -10.73
CA TYR A 187 32.27 -9.77 -10.40
C TYR A 187 31.04 -10.44 -9.78
N THR A 188 30.13 -9.67 -9.18
CA THR A 188 28.85 -10.15 -8.64
C THR A 188 27.72 -9.33 -9.22
N ILE A 189 26.64 -10.00 -9.63
CA ILE A 189 25.39 -9.32 -10.00
C ILE A 189 24.26 -9.81 -9.09
N TYR A 190 23.34 -8.93 -8.77
CA TYR A 190 22.04 -9.27 -8.21
C TYR A 190 20.99 -8.96 -9.25
N GLN A 191 20.32 -9.98 -9.77
CA GLN A 191 19.33 -9.80 -10.82
C GLN A 191 17.92 -10.03 -10.27
N ALA A 192 16.98 -9.15 -10.61
CA ALA A 192 15.58 -9.36 -10.25
C ALA A 192 15.01 -10.56 -11.04
N GLU A 193 14.36 -11.50 -10.35
CA GLU A 193 13.80 -12.72 -10.96
C GLU A 193 12.50 -13.12 -10.26
N ASN A 194 11.57 -13.72 -11.01
CA ASN A 194 10.39 -14.38 -10.44
C ASN A 194 10.81 -15.69 -9.73
N ARG A 195 11.38 -15.54 -8.54
CA ARG A 195 12.08 -16.56 -7.77
C ARG A 195 11.15 -17.32 -6.83
N ASP A 196 10.24 -16.61 -6.17
CA ASP A 196 9.54 -17.11 -5.00
C ASP A 196 8.04 -17.34 -5.24
N LYS A 197 7.47 -18.19 -4.40
CA LYS A 197 6.02 -18.32 -4.19
C LYS A 197 5.74 -18.30 -2.69
N ALA A 198 4.58 -17.82 -2.30
CA ALA A 198 4.18 -17.88 -0.90
C ALA A 198 2.69 -18.10 -0.75
N TYR A 199 2.28 -18.40 0.46
CA TYR A 199 0.88 -18.35 0.85
C TYR A 199 0.76 -17.72 2.23
N ILE A 200 -0.37 -17.09 2.49
CA ILE A 200 -0.72 -16.53 3.79
C ILE A 200 -2.17 -16.94 4.08
N TYR A 201 -2.42 -17.50 5.25
CA TYR A 201 -3.76 -17.76 5.73
C TYR A 201 -3.94 -17.18 7.12
N GLY A 202 -5.18 -16.92 7.48
CA GLY A 202 -5.47 -16.32 8.77
C GLY A 202 -6.94 -16.10 9.00
N GLY A 203 -7.20 -15.49 10.15
CA GLY A 203 -8.53 -15.13 10.56
C GLY A 203 -8.50 -13.93 11.49
N GLU A 204 -9.51 -13.09 11.37
CA GLU A 204 -9.79 -12.02 12.30
C GLU A 204 -11.25 -12.05 12.74
N ILE A 205 -11.47 -11.69 13.99
CA ILE A 205 -12.78 -11.49 14.58
C ILE A 205 -12.76 -10.21 15.40
N SER A 206 -13.81 -9.40 15.27
CA SER A 206 -14.06 -8.21 16.06
C SER A 206 -15.52 -8.20 16.47
N THR A 207 -15.76 -8.05 17.77
CA THR A 207 -17.10 -7.93 18.35
C THR A 207 -17.21 -6.63 19.13
N LYS A 208 -18.30 -5.90 18.91
CA LYS A 208 -18.64 -4.71 19.69
C LYS A 208 -19.95 -4.92 20.42
N PHE A 209 -19.92 -4.70 21.72
CA PHE A 209 -21.09 -4.71 22.61
C PHE A 209 -21.46 -3.27 22.96
N ASN A 210 -22.72 -2.89 22.81
CA ASN A 210 -23.26 -1.61 23.24
C ASN A 210 -24.25 -1.89 24.39
N PHE A 211 -23.79 -1.71 25.63
CA PHE A 211 -24.58 -2.11 26.81
C PHE A 211 -25.84 -1.26 27.01
N GLY A 212 -25.84 -0.04 26.48
CA GLY A 212 -27.00 0.86 26.48
C GLY A 212 -28.26 0.28 25.87
N THR A 213 -28.14 -0.75 25.02
CA THR A 213 -29.28 -1.46 24.44
C THR A 213 -30.07 -2.26 25.49
N TRP A 214 -29.41 -2.81 26.51
CA TRP A 214 -30.08 -3.63 27.55
C TRP A 214 -30.22 -2.88 28.88
N PHE A 215 -29.35 -1.90 29.11
CA PHE A 215 -29.26 -1.18 30.37
C PHE A 215 -29.17 0.33 30.09
N GLU A 216 -30.31 1.02 30.14
CA GLU A 216 -30.38 2.46 29.88
C GLU A 216 -29.47 3.28 30.80
N GLN A 217 -29.22 2.80 32.03
CA GLN A 217 -28.34 3.45 33.01
C GLN A 217 -26.88 3.56 32.53
N VAL A 218 -26.47 2.71 31.59
CA VAL A 218 -25.13 2.72 30.97
C VAL A 218 -25.21 3.03 29.48
N ASN A 219 -26.23 3.77 29.05
CA ASN A 219 -26.31 4.27 27.67
C ASN A 219 -25.11 5.15 27.35
N GLY A 220 -24.23 4.65 26.47
CA GLY A 220 -22.93 5.22 26.19
C GLY A 220 -21.76 4.26 26.40
N LEU A 221 -21.92 3.24 27.25
CA LEU A 221 -20.92 2.21 27.50
C LEU A 221 -20.86 1.21 26.35
N SER A 222 -19.65 0.97 25.84
CA SER A 222 -19.38 -0.07 24.86
C SER A 222 -18.09 -0.81 25.15
N THR A 223 -18.02 -2.06 24.70
CA THR A 223 -16.81 -2.88 24.74
C THR A 223 -16.50 -3.42 23.37
N THR A 224 -15.23 -3.44 22.98
CA THR A 224 -14.74 -4.03 21.74
C THR A 224 -13.72 -5.11 22.07
N LEU A 225 -13.94 -6.30 21.52
CA LEU A 225 -13.00 -7.41 21.55
C LEU A 225 -12.57 -7.68 20.12
N ALA A 226 -11.27 -7.72 19.85
CA ALA A 226 -10.76 -8.12 18.55
C ALA A 226 -9.58 -9.07 18.69
N LEU A 227 -9.49 -10.04 17.79
CA LEU A 227 -8.39 -11.01 17.70
C LEU A 227 -8.05 -11.21 16.22
N GLY A 228 -6.77 -11.15 15.89
CA GLY A 228 -6.26 -11.43 14.55
C GLY A 228 -5.10 -12.42 14.61
N TYR A 229 -5.15 -13.42 13.74
CA TYR A 229 -4.10 -14.41 13.54
C TYR A 229 -3.80 -14.55 12.04
N SER A 230 -2.51 -14.62 11.71
CA SER A 230 -2.07 -14.90 10.35
C SER A 230 -0.77 -15.67 10.38
N GLU A 231 -0.64 -16.62 9.46
CA GLU A 231 0.57 -17.39 9.22
C GLU A 231 0.81 -17.46 7.72
N GLY A 232 2.08 -17.39 7.32
CA GLY A 232 2.43 -17.47 5.92
C GLY A 232 3.84 -17.99 5.74
N LYS A 233 4.05 -18.71 4.65
CA LYS A 233 5.34 -19.31 4.31
C LYS A 233 5.67 -19.05 2.85
N SER A 234 6.95 -18.84 2.58
CA SER A 234 7.49 -18.67 1.24
C SER A 234 8.49 -19.78 0.90
N LYS A 235 8.60 -20.07 -0.39
CA LYS A 235 9.54 -21.03 -0.96
C LYS A 235 10.09 -20.46 -2.26
N SER A 236 11.41 -20.48 -2.42
CA SER A 236 12.09 -20.15 -3.66
C SER A 236 12.14 -21.33 -4.63
N SER A 237 12.51 -21.03 -5.87
CA SER A 237 12.78 -22.02 -6.92
C SER A 237 14.15 -22.70 -6.78
N TYR A 238 14.99 -22.28 -5.84
CA TYR A 238 16.32 -22.86 -5.66
C TYR A 238 16.26 -24.34 -5.26
N SER A 239 17.22 -25.11 -5.78
CA SER A 239 17.37 -26.52 -5.44
C SER A 239 17.61 -26.68 -3.94
N GLY A 240 16.88 -27.58 -3.29
CA GLY A 240 16.97 -27.81 -1.84
C GLY A 240 16.10 -26.91 -0.97
N ASP A 241 15.46 -25.87 -1.52
CA ASP A 241 14.65 -24.96 -0.70
C ASP A 241 13.32 -25.60 -0.26
N LYS A 242 12.82 -25.14 0.89
CA LYS A 242 11.58 -25.56 1.54
C LYS A 242 10.70 -24.37 1.89
N TYR A 243 9.47 -24.65 2.33
CA TYR A 243 8.62 -23.59 2.86
C TYR A 243 9.17 -23.13 4.21
N VAL A 244 9.53 -21.86 4.27
CA VAL A 244 10.01 -21.18 5.47
C VAL A 244 9.05 -20.05 5.81
N ASP A 245 8.82 -19.82 7.10
CA ASP A 245 7.92 -18.78 7.59
C ASP A 245 8.31 -17.39 7.04
N LEU A 246 7.32 -16.64 6.60
CA LEU A 246 7.49 -15.26 6.18
C LEU A 246 7.71 -14.38 7.41
N ASP A 247 8.88 -13.74 7.46
CA ASP A 247 9.27 -12.80 8.49
C ASP A 247 8.32 -11.58 8.52
N SER A 248 7.82 -11.15 7.37
CA SER A 248 6.89 -10.03 7.19
C SER A 248 5.47 -10.27 7.73
N VAL A 249 5.09 -11.52 8.03
CA VAL A 249 3.78 -11.83 8.61
C VAL A 249 3.78 -11.45 10.09
N ALA A 250 2.91 -10.52 10.47
CA ALA A 250 2.82 -10.00 11.84
C ALA A 250 2.41 -11.10 12.85
N PRO A 251 2.79 -10.96 14.14
CA PRO A 251 2.35 -11.87 15.18
C PRO A 251 0.85 -11.70 15.47
N MET A 252 0.28 -12.72 16.11
CA MET A 252 -1.08 -12.67 16.63
C MET A 252 -1.29 -11.45 17.54
N LYS A 253 -2.41 -10.75 17.35
CA LYS A 253 -2.77 -9.54 18.07
C LYS A 253 -4.18 -9.64 18.63
N ALA A 254 -4.35 -9.25 19.89
CA ALA A 254 -5.65 -9.11 20.55
C ALA A 254 -5.85 -7.68 21.05
N ILE A 255 -7.07 -7.17 20.96
CA ILE A 255 -7.45 -5.83 21.42
C ILE A 255 -8.68 -5.97 22.32
N VAL A 256 -8.63 -5.33 23.48
CA VAL A 256 -9.75 -5.20 24.41
C VAL A 256 -9.95 -3.71 24.67
N GLY A 257 -11.07 -3.16 24.21
CA GLY A 257 -11.43 -1.76 24.39
C GLY A 257 -12.67 -1.62 25.25
N VAL A 258 -12.65 -0.71 26.22
CA VAL A 258 -13.83 -0.25 26.95
C VAL A 258 -13.96 1.25 26.70
N ALA A 259 -15.13 1.69 26.25
CA ALA A 259 -15.37 3.08 25.91
C ALA A 259 -16.69 3.56 26.50
N TRP A 260 -16.70 4.82 26.91
CA TRP A 260 -17.89 5.56 27.29
C TRP A 260 -18.04 6.76 26.36
N ASP A 261 -19.19 6.87 25.71
CA ASP A 261 -19.61 8.06 24.99
C ASP A 261 -20.85 8.66 25.66
N ASP A 262 -20.81 9.95 26.02
CA ASP A 262 -22.03 10.67 26.41
C ASP A 262 -23.11 10.49 25.33
N PRO A 263 -24.38 10.19 25.66
CA PRO A 263 -25.44 10.01 24.66
C PRO A 263 -25.61 11.20 23.72
N ALA A 264 -25.41 12.43 24.23
CA ALA A 264 -25.41 13.66 23.43
C ALA A 264 -24.06 13.95 22.74
N LYS A 265 -23.11 13.01 22.80
CA LYS A 265 -21.76 13.07 22.23
C LYS A 265 -20.96 14.31 22.66
N ARG A 266 -21.21 14.81 23.87
CA ARG A 266 -20.49 15.96 24.42
C ARG A 266 -19.06 15.60 24.80
N TYR A 267 -18.83 14.40 25.29
CA TYR A 267 -17.50 13.89 25.62
C TYR A 267 -17.50 12.38 25.54
N GLY A 268 -16.32 11.80 25.47
CA GLY A 268 -16.16 10.37 25.60
C GLY A 268 -14.73 10.01 25.94
N THR A 269 -14.56 8.79 26.44
CA THR A 269 -13.27 8.26 26.84
C THR A 269 -13.20 6.77 26.52
N ALA A 270 -12.01 6.28 26.21
CA ALA A 270 -11.77 4.88 25.96
C ALA A 270 -10.44 4.45 26.59
N LEU A 271 -10.47 3.25 27.18
CA LEU A 271 -9.29 2.48 27.55
C LEU A 271 -9.15 1.33 26.56
N THR A 272 -7.98 1.18 25.96
CA THR A 272 -7.69 0.14 24.97
C THR A 272 -6.45 -0.62 25.38
N ALA A 273 -6.61 -1.91 25.66
CA ALA A 273 -5.52 -2.84 25.89
C ALA A 273 -5.18 -3.57 24.58
N THR A 274 -3.92 -3.52 24.17
CA THR A 274 -3.40 -4.23 22.99
C THR A 274 -2.39 -5.27 23.44
N PHE A 275 -2.59 -6.52 23.05
CA PHE A 275 -1.70 -7.64 23.33
C PHE A 275 -1.13 -8.20 22.04
N VAL A 276 0.19 -8.37 21.99
CA VAL A 276 0.90 -8.93 20.82
C VAL A 276 1.71 -10.12 21.27
N LYS A 277 1.53 -11.26 20.59
CA LYS A 277 2.26 -12.50 20.86
C LYS A 277 3.74 -12.34 20.47
N GLY A 278 4.64 -12.87 21.28
CA GLY A 278 6.07 -12.92 20.93
C GLY A 278 6.32 -13.86 19.75
N LYS A 279 7.25 -13.51 18.89
CA LYS A 279 7.59 -14.24 17.66
C LYS A 279 9.08 -14.09 17.36
N GLN A 280 9.66 -15.12 16.73
CA GLN A 280 11.01 -15.10 16.19
C GLN A 280 10.90 -15.35 14.70
N ALA A 281 11.60 -14.57 13.88
CA ALA A 281 11.69 -14.81 12.46
C ALA A 281 12.71 -15.92 12.17
N THR A 282 12.51 -16.61 11.05
CA THR A 282 13.43 -17.67 10.61
C THR A 282 14.38 -17.11 9.57
N ALA A 283 15.68 -17.22 9.82
CA ALA A 283 16.70 -16.81 8.86
C ALA A 283 16.72 -17.73 7.62
N THR A 284 17.12 -17.18 6.47
CA THR A 284 17.29 -17.96 5.23
C THR A 284 18.53 -17.49 4.48
N ASN A 285 19.20 -18.41 3.79
CA ASN A 285 20.36 -18.09 2.94
C ASN A 285 19.98 -17.65 1.52
N ARG A 286 18.70 -17.35 1.25
CA ARG A 286 18.19 -17.09 -0.10
C ARG A 286 18.88 -15.89 -0.75
N GLU A 287 19.11 -14.83 0.02
CA GLU A 287 19.75 -13.60 -0.47
C GLU A 287 21.27 -13.75 -0.70
N SER A 288 21.92 -14.70 0.00
CA SER A 288 23.35 -14.96 -0.13
C SER A 288 23.69 -16.08 -1.12
N TYR A 289 22.68 -16.85 -1.57
CA TYR A 289 22.85 -18.02 -2.42
C TYR A 289 23.49 -17.65 -3.77
N SER A 290 24.65 -18.25 -4.08
CA SER A 290 25.51 -17.83 -5.18
C SER A 290 25.27 -18.53 -6.52
N ASN A 291 24.21 -19.34 -6.63
CA ASN A 291 23.88 -20.13 -7.83
C ASN A 291 25.08 -20.89 -8.38
N SER A 292 25.78 -21.62 -7.52
CA SER A 292 26.97 -22.43 -7.87
C SER A 292 26.63 -23.84 -8.37
N GLY A 293 25.34 -24.18 -8.46
CA GLY A 293 24.85 -25.53 -8.83
C GLY A 293 24.63 -26.48 -7.65
N SER A 294 25.06 -26.11 -6.44
CA SER A 294 24.74 -26.86 -5.21
C SER A 294 23.37 -26.49 -4.65
N ALA A 295 22.72 -27.39 -3.93
CA ALA A 295 21.48 -27.07 -3.22
C ALA A 295 21.71 -25.97 -2.15
N ILE A 296 20.70 -25.12 -1.94
CA ILE A 296 20.71 -24.14 -0.85
C ILE A 296 20.73 -24.87 0.50
N THR A 297 21.52 -24.34 1.43
CA THR A 297 21.63 -24.86 2.80
C THR A 297 20.82 -24.00 3.77
N ASP A 298 20.46 -24.59 4.91
CA ASP A 298 19.83 -23.85 6.01
C ASP A 298 20.76 -22.74 6.54
N ALA A 299 20.15 -21.65 7.02
CA ALA A 299 20.88 -20.55 7.63
C ALA A 299 21.57 -20.99 8.92
N SER A 300 22.76 -20.42 9.19
CA SER A 300 23.51 -20.66 10.42
C SER A 300 23.40 -19.52 11.44
N SER A 301 22.78 -18.39 11.07
CA SER A 301 22.49 -17.28 11.97
C SER A 301 21.04 -17.36 12.48
N ASP A 302 20.85 -16.89 13.71
CA ASP A 302 19.53 -16.77 14.34
C ASP A 302 19.19 -15.30 14.57
N TYR A 303 17.96 -14.93 14.19
CA TYR A 303 17.40 -13.64 14.54
C TYR A 303 16.93 -13.61 15.99
N MET A 304 16.87 -12.41 16.57
CA MET A 304 16.37 -12.24 17.93
C MET A 304 14.91 -12.70 18.06
N ARG A 305 14.60 -13.36 19.17
CA ARG A 305 13.22 -13.58 19.57
C ARG A 305 12.63 -12.28 20.09
N VAL A 306 11.66 -11.71 19.37
CA VAL A 306 10.93 -10.52 19.79
C VAL A 306 9.92 -10.92 20.88
N PRO A 307 10.06 -10.41 22.12
CA PRO A 307 9.14 -10.73 23.20
C PRO A 307 7.73 -10.21 22.91
N GLY A 308 6.73 -10.93 23.38
CA GLY A 308 5.36 -10.43 23.36
C GLY A 308 5.19 -9.29 24.36
N TYR A 309 4.22 -8.42 24.10
CA TYR A 309 3.96 -7.26 24.94
C TYR A 309 2.46 -6.99 25.08
N GLY A 310 2.12 -6.23 26.13
CA GLY A 310 0.79 -5.69 26.37
C GLY A 310 0.90 -4.20 26.64
N MET A 311 0.08 -3.41 25.96
CA MET A 311 0.02 -1.95 26.11
C MET A 311 -1.39 -1.54 26.54
N LEU A 312 -1.47 -0.49 27.35
CA LEU A 312 -2.74 0.11 27.75
C LEU A 312 -2.73 1.58 27.34
N ASP A 313 -3.67 1.95 26.50
CA ASP A 313 -3.84 3.30 25.97
C ASP A 313 -5.12 3.91 26.51
N TRP A 314 -5.05 5.21 26.83
CA TRP A 314 -6.20 5.99 27.24
C TRP A 314 -6.42 7.14 26.27
N THR A 315 -7.64 7.28 25.79
CA THR A 315 -8.03 8.37 24.91
C THR A 315 -9.30 9.03 25.41
N ALA A 316 -9.43 10.31 25.12
CA ALA A 316 -10.61 11.09 25.45
C ALA A 316 -10.88 12.15 24.37
N TYR A 317 -12.14 12.54 24.27
CA TYR A 317 -12.53 13.70 23.50
C TYR A 317 -13.55 14.54 24.24
N TRP A 318 -13.58 15.82 23.89
CA TRP A 318 -14.55 16.78 24.39
C TRP A 318 -15.02 17.71 23.26
N GLN A 319 -16.33 17.75 23.07
CA GLN A 319 -17.03 18.64 22.14
C GLN A 319 -17.29 19.98 22.83
N VAL A 320 -16.31 20.88 22.78
CA VAL A 320 -16.36 22.18 23.47
C VAL A 320 -17.38 23.14 22.84
N ALA A 321 -17.60 23.03 21.53
CA ALA A 321 -18.62 23.78 20.81
C ALA A 321 -19.20 22.91 19.70
N LYS A 322 -20.34 23.30 19.09
CA LYS A 322 -20.99 22.56 17.99
C LYS A 322 -20.03 22.11 16.89
N ASN A 323 -19.00 22.94 16.65
CA ASN A 323 -18.04 22.77 15.57
C ASN A 323 -16.59 22.57 16.07
N VAL A 324 -16.37 22.40 17.37
CA VAL A 324 -15.01 22.28 17.94
C VAL A 324 -14.93 21.03 18.79
N ARG A 325 -14.08 20.10 18.37
CA ARG A 325 -13.77 18.88 19.11
C ARG A 325 -12.29 18.85 19.45
N LEU A 326 -12.01 18.71 20.74
CA LEU A 326 -10.68 18.43 21.27
C LEU A 326 -10.55 16.92 21.45
N ASN A 327 -9.43 16.36 21.00
CA ASN A 327 -9.08 14.96 21.25
C ASN A 327 -7.71 14.91 21.90
N GLY A 328 -7.55 14.04 22.88
CA GLY A 328 -6.29 13.79 23.56
C GLY A 328 -6.15 12.34 23.95
N GLY A 329 -4.91 11.89 24.11
CA GLY A 329 -4.63 10.54 24.58
C GLY A 329 -3.26 10.42 25.22
N VAL A 330 -3.17 9.47 26.14
CA VAL A 330 -1.93 9.00 26.73
C VAL A 330 -1.78 7.53 26.32
N TYR A 331 -0.75 7.26 25.54
CA TYR A 331 -0.43 5.95 25.01
C TYR A 331 0.65 5.31 25.89
N ASN A 332 0.56 3.99 26.04
CA ASN A 332 1.45 3.21 26.91
C ASN A 332 1.42 3.72 28.37
N LEU A 333 0.25 3.74 28.99
CA LEU A 333 0.04 4.19 30.38
C LEU A 333 0.98 3.48 31.37
N THR A 334 1.31 2.22 31.12
CA THR A 334 2.18 1.41 31.96
C THR A 334 3.68 1.67 31.75
N ASP A 335 4.04 2.57 30.82
CA ASP A 335 5.42 2.92 30.47
C ASP A 335 6.30 1.69 30.15
N ARG A 336 5.69 0.71 29.48
CA ARG A 336 6.36 -0.54 29.17
C ARG A 336 7.32 -0.35 28.00
N LYS A 337 8.58 -0.71 28.19
CA LYS A 337 9.55 -0.87 27.09
C LYS A 337 9.25 -2.15 26.33
N TYR A 338 9.25 -2.07 25.01
CA TYR A 338 8.95 -3.20 24.13
C TYR A 338 9.67 -3.05 22.80
N TRP A 339 9.70 -4.14 22.03
CA TRP A 339 10.17 -4.16 20.65
C TRP A 339 8.98 -4.42 19.74
N ASP A 340 8.85 -3.62 18.68
CA ASP A 340 7.92 -3.95 17.62
C ASP A 340 8.52 -5.04 16.73
N TYR A 341 7.75 -6.12 16.51
CA TYR A 341 8.24 -7.28 15.74
C TYR A 341 8.59 -6.89 14.30
N LEU A 342 7.73 -6.13 13.61
CA LEU A 342 7.98 -5.81 12.21
C LEU A 342 9.23 -4.93 12.06
N SER A 343 9.55 -4.12 13.06
CA SER A 343 10.73 -3.25 13.05
C SER A 343 12.01 -3.97 13.50
N SER A 344 11.91 -5.03 14.32
CA SER A 344 13.07 -5.67 14.98
C SER A 344 13.36 -7.11 14.52
N ARG A 345 12.50 -7.70 13.69
CA ARG A 345 12.51 -9.13 13.34
C ARG A 345 13.79 -9.66 12.70
N ASN A 346 14.59 -8.80 12.06
CA ASN A 346 15.79 -9.19 11.31
C ASN A 346 17.09 -8.78 12.02
N ILE A 347 17.01 -8.41 13.31
CA ILE A 347 18.20 -8.15 14.13
C ILE A 347 18.82 -9.50 14.53
N GLU A 348 20.08 -9.71 14.18
CA GLU A 348 20.86 -10.89 14.57
C GLU A 348 21.27 -10.84 16.05
N THR A 349 22.03 -11.82 16.54
CA THR A 349 22.42 -11.90 17.96
C THR A 349 23.87 -12.35 18.21
N GLY A 350 24.67 -12.45 17.15
CA GLY A 350 26.02 -13.03 17.19
C GLY A 350 27.13 -12.04 17.53
N THR A 351 26.89 -10.73 17.45
CA THR A 351 27.94 -9.71 17.57
C THR A 351 27.62 -8.61 18.61
N ASN A 352 28.65 -7.86 19.02
CA ASN A 352 28.46 -6.67 19.87
C ASN A 352 27.66 -5.56 19.16
N GLN A 353 27.74 -5.49 17.83
CA GLN A 353 26.92 -4.57 17.04
C GLN A 353 25.43 -4.94 17.17
N ASP A 354 25.11 -6.22 17.08
CA ASP A 354 23.73 -6.73 17.21
C ASP A 354 23.13 -6.40 18.59
N ALA A 355 23.95 -6.48 19.64
CA ALA A 355 23.53 -6.09 20.99
C ALA A 355 23.16 -4.60 21.07
N ASN A 356 23.92 -3.74 20.39
CA ASN A 356 23.62 -2.31 20.31
C ASN A 356 22.36 -2.05 19.47
N ASP A 357 22.23 -2.70 18.30
CA ASP A 357 21.07 -2.55 17.42
C ASP A 357 19.78 -2.97 18.13
N LYS A 358 19.84 -4.07 18.88
CA LYS A 358 18.73 -4.51 19.75
C LYS A 358 18.38 -3.49 20.82
N ALA A 359 19.38 -2.83 21.44
CA ALA A 359 19.12 -1.81 22.45
C ALA A 359 18.47 -0.55 21.85
N LEU A 360 18.86 -0.17 20.63
CA LEU A 360 18.32 0.99 19.90
C LEU A 360 16.92 0.73 19.32
N ALA A 361 16.57 -0.52 19.05
CA ALA A 361 15.26 -0.92 18.53
C ALA A 361 14.12 -0.89 19.57
N VAL A 362 14.42 -0.54 20.83
CA VAL A 362 13.40 -0.40 21.87
C VAL A 362 12.47 0.76 21.55
N MET A 363 11.18 0.50 21.52
CA MET A 363 10.15 1.50 21.27
C MET A 363 10.08 2.51 22.42
N PRO A 364 9.70 3.78 22.13
CA PRO A 364 9.52 4.79 23.16
C PRO A 364 8.49 4.35 24.20
N GLY A 365 8.67 4.82 25.44
CA GLY A 365 7.79 4.55 26.56
C GLY A 365 6.46 5.31 26.45
N ARG A 366 5.98 5.88 27.56
CA ARG A 366 4.75 6.66 27.59
C ARG A 366 4.81 7.87 26.66
N THR A 367 3.78 8.05 25.84
CA THR A 367 3.66 9.19 24.92
C THR A 367 2.29 9.86 25.09
N ALA A 368 2.25 11.19 25.02
CA ALA A 368 0.99 11.96 25.04
C ALA A 368 0.81 12.71 23.70
N ALA A 369 -0.42 12.72 23.18
CA ALA A 369 -0.75 13.44 21.96
C ALA A 369 -2.10 14.16 22.07
N GLY A 370 -2.21 15.33 21.45
CA GLY A 370 -3.43 16.12 21.38
C GLY A 370 -3.67 16.67 19.96
N ARG A 371 -4.93 16.65 19.50
CA ARG A 371 -5.32 17.20 18.20
C ARG A 371 -6.67 17.93 18.27
N GLN A 372 -6.71 19.15 17.71
CA GLN A 372 -7.94 19.93 17.56
C GLN A 372 -8.54 19.74 16.16
N ARG A 373 -9.88 19.61 16.06
CA ARG A 373 -10.61 19.70 14.78
C ARG A 373 -11.70 20.77 14.87
N ARG A 374 -11.71 21.71 13.92
CA ARG A 374 -12.70 22.80 13.80
C ARG A 374 -13.52 22.63 12.51
N LEU A 375 -14.85 22.60 12.62
CA LEU A 375 -15.79 22.57 11.50
C LEU A 375 -16.13 24.03 11.12
N LEU A 376 -15.58 24.54 10.01
CA LEU A 376 -15.89 25.90 9.56
C LEU A 376 -17.27 25.91 8.88
N ILE A 377 -18.27 26.55 9.49
CA ILE A 377 -19.54 26.90 8.83
C ILE A 377 -19.48 28.40 8.54
N ALA A 378 -19.30 28.77 7.27
CA ALA A 378 -19.32 30.16 6.83
C ALA A 378 -20.75 30.68 6.77
N ARG A 379 -21.04 31.77 7.48
CA ARG A 379 -22.35 32.46 7.53
C ARG A 379 -22.16 33.84 6.87
N ILE A 380 -22.69 34.05 5.67
CA ILE A 380 -22.70 35.37 5.01
C ILE A 380 -24.12 35.94 5.10
N ILE A 381 -24.26 37.10 5.74
CA ILE A 381 -25.51 37.85 5.93
C ILE A 381 -25.40 39.19 5.16
N THR A 382 -26.26 39.30 4.12
CA THR A 382 -27.01 40.45 3.55
C THR A 382 -26.32 41.77 3.17
N HIS A 383 -26.68 42.31 1.98
CA HIS A 383 -27.46 43.56 1.76
C HIS A 383 -28.00 43.67 0.30
N LEU A 384 -29.28 44.09 0.14
CA LEU A 384 -30.03 44.63 -1.05
C LEU A 384 -30.84 43.68 -2.00
N PRO A 385 -31.98 44.15 -2.60
CA PRO A 385 -33.30 43.48 -2.58
C PRO A 385 -33.96 43.33 -4.00
N PRO A 386 -35.30 43.18 -4.20
CA PRO A 386 -35.91 41.93 -4.67
C PRO A 386 -36.66 42.04 -6.01
N ALA A 387 -36.53 41.04 -6.89
CA ALA A 387 -37.58 40.77 -7.89
C ALA A 387 -37.66 39.28 -8.25
N ARG A 388 -38.80 38.69 -7.83
CA ARG A 388 -39.42 37.42 -8.28
C ARG A 388 -38.76 36.09 -7.84
N ARG A 389 -39.26 35.58 -6.71
CA ARG A 389 -39.39 34.13 -6.37
C ARG A 389 -40.88 33.76 -6.61
N PRO A 390 -41.28 32.50 -6.93
CA PRO A 390 -40.99 31.32 -6.12
C PRO A 390 -40.68 30.02 -6.89
N GLY A 391 -40.02 29.10 -6.17
CA GLY A 391 -39.74 27.72 -6.60
C GLY A 391 -38.71 27.08 -5.66
N ILE A 392 -39.18 26.56 -4.53
CA ILE A 392 -38.38 25.68 -3.68
C ILE A 392 -38.18 24.37 -4.46
N PHE A 393 -36.93 24.08 -4.82
CA PHE A 393 -36.48 22.73 -5.15
C PHE A 393 -35.22 22.45 -4.36
N ILE A 394 -35.34 21.49 -3.43
CA ILE A 394 -34.21 20.81 -2.82
C ILE A 394 -33.63 19.92 -3.92
N VAL A 395 -32.45 20.26 -4.41
CA VAL A 395 -31.60 19.34 -5.16
C VAL A 395 -30.27 19.33 -4.44
N GLU A 396 -30.05 18.22 -3.74
CA GLU A 396 -28.75 17.78 -3.24
C GLU A 396 -27.84 17.64 -4.46
N LYS A 397 -26.94 18.61 -4.62
CA LYS A 397 -25.92 18.59 -5.67
C LYS A 397 -24.61 18.97 -5.02
N ASP A 398 -23.74 17.97 -4.88
CA ASP A 398 -22.35 18.11 -4.48
C ASP A 398 -21.64 19.12 -5.39
N MET A 399 -21.60 20.38 -4.92
CA MET A 399 -20.85 21.45 -5.54
C MET A 399 -19.53 21.62 -4.77
N ILE A 400 -18.49 21.06 -5.37
CA ILE A 400 -17.13 21.59 -5.49
C ILE A 400 -16.88 22.87 -4.66
N MET A 401 -16.12 22.73 -3.57
CA MET A 401 -15.49 23.88 -2.91
C MET A 401 -14.37 24.45 -3.81
N PRO A 402 -14.28 25.78 -3.96
CA PRO A 402 -13.09 26.45 -4.48
C PRO A 402 -11.93 26.31 -3.48
N ASN A 403 -10.73 26.03 -3.97
CA ASN A 403 -9.42 26.00 -3.30
C ASN A 403 -9.45 26.05 -1.76
N ALA A 404 -9.44 24.88 -1.12
CA ALA A 404 -9.51 24.78 0.33
C ALA A 404 -8.26 25.27 1.09
N HIS A 405 -7.14 25.60 0.42
CA HIS A 405 -5.92 25.99 1.12
C HIS A 405 -5.00 26.99 0.37
N PRO A 406 -5.42 28.24 0.12
CA PRO A 406 -4.55 29.26 -0.49
C PRO A 406 -3.25 29.49 0.31
N ASP A 407 -3.28 29.31 1.63
CA ASP A 407 -2.12 29.44 2.53
C ASP A 407 -1.10 28.29 2.38
N LEU A 408 -1.55 27.04 2.17
CA LEU A 408 -0.65 25.90 1.94
C LEU A 408 0.07 25.98 0.60
N TRP A 409 -0.61 26.48 -0.44
CA TRP A 409 0.00 26.70 -1.75
C TRP A 409 1.10 27.77 -1.70
N GLN A 410 0.86 28.89 -1.01
CA GLN A 410 1.87 29.94 -0.84
C GLN A 410 3.08 29.45 -0.02
N ARG A 411 2.84 28.69 1.05
CA ARG A 411 3.92 28.05 1.83
C ARG A 411 4.71 27.03 1.02
N TYR A 412 4.05 26.26 0.15
CA TYR A 412 4.73 25.35 -0.77
C TYR A 412 5.63 26.10 -1.76
N GLN A 413 5.16 27.20 -2.36
CA GLN A 413 5.99 27.97 -3.30
C GLN A 413 7.22 28.59 -2.65
N ALA A 414 7.08 29.10 -1.42
CA ALA A 414 8.22 29.61 -0.65
C ALA A 414 9.23 28.49 -0.31
N THR A 415 8.74 27.31 0.10
CA THR A 415 9.58 26.15 0.46
C THR A 415 10.29 25.56 -0.77
N LYS A 416 9.60 25.49 -1.91
CA LYS A 416 10.16 25.04 -3.19
C LYS A 416 11.23 25.99 -3.73
N ALA A 417 11.05 27.30 -3.57
CA ALA A 417 12.04 28.30 -3.98
C ALA A 417 13.32 28.23 -3.10
N ALA A 418 13.18 27.88 -1.82
CA ALA A 418 14.30 27.71 -0.90
C ALA A 418 15.00 26.33 -1.02
N SER A 419 14.29 25.31 -1.50
CA SER A 419 14.78 23.93 -1.65
C SER A 419 14.89 23.54 -3.12
N THR A 420 15.99 23.93 -3.78
CA THR A 420 16.29 23.47 -5.14
C THR A 420 16.65 21.97 -5.13
N ALA A 421 16.06 21.20 -6.05
CA ALA A 421 16.26 19.75 -6.26
C ALA A 421 15.55 18.76 -5.31
N LYS A 422 14.53 19.16 -4.54
CA LYS A 422 13.70 18.24 -3.73
C LYS A 422 12.39 17.83 -4.42
N TYR A 423 11.96 16.58 -4.24
CA TYR A 423 10.68 16.11 -4.77
C TYR A 423 9.50 16.62 -3.92
N ALA A 424 8.28 16.60 -4.48
CA ALA A 424 7.08 17.07 -3.78
C ALA A 424 6.83 16.32 -2.46
N ARG A 425 7.21 15.05 -2.37
CA ARG A 425 7.16 14.26 -1.14
C ARG A 425 8.06 14.82 -0.05
N ASP A 426 9.29 15.20 -0.40
CA ASP A 426 10.27 15.73 0.54
C ASP A 426 9.85 17.12 1.04
N ILE A 427 9.28 17.92 0.13
CA ILE A 427 8.70 19.23 0.48
C ILE A 427 7.46 19.04 1.38
N ALA A 428 6.62 18.03 1.14
CA ALA A 428 5.49 17.71 2.02
C ALA A 428 5.96 17.32 3.43
N ALA A 429 7.01 16.50 3.53
CA ALA A 429 7.62 16.11 4.80
C ALA A 429 8.22 17.31 5.55
N GLU A 430 8.91 18.21 4.85
CA GLU A 430 9.47 19.45 5.41
C GLU A 430 8.38 20.43 5.88
N MET A 431 7.24 20.45 5.17
CA MET A 431 6.06 21.23 5.56
C MET A 431 5.23 20.56 6.68
N GLY A 432 5.57 19.34 7.10
CA GLY A 432 4.85 18.58 8.13
C GLY A 432 3.45 18.14 7.72
N ILE A 433 3.21 17.95 6.42
CA ILE A 433 1.91 17.58 5.82
C ILE A 433 2.01 16.30 4.99
N SER A 434 0.87 15.66 4.69
CA SER A 434 0.86 14.48 3.84
C SER A 434 1.04 14.83 2.35
N GLU A 435 1.60 13.90 1.56
CA GLU A 435 1.73 14.06 0.10
C GLU A 435 0.36 14.26 -0.58
N ALA A 436 -0.69 13.61 -0.06
CA ALA A 436 -2.07 13.77 -0.53
C ALA A 436 -2.63 15.18 -0.24
N GLU A 437 -2.30 15.75 0.91
CA GLU A 437 -2.70 17.10 1.31
C GLU A 437 -1.97 18.17 0.50
N LEU A 438 -0.66 17.97 0.23
CA LEU A 438 0.08 18.80 -0.71
C LEU A 438 -0.48 18.68 -2.14
N THR A 439 -0.86 17.48 -2.57
CA THR A 439 -1.47 17.25 -3.90
C THR A 439 -2.83 17.96 -4.01
N ALA A 440 -3.65 17.92 -2.97
CA ALA A 440 -4.92 18.64 -2.91
C ALA A 440 -4.73 20.17 -2.96
N ALA A 441 -3.67 20.70 -2.32
CA ALA A 441 -3.34 22.14 -2.34
C ALA A 441 -2.79 22.61 -3.71
N ARG A 442 -2.21 21.70 -4.50
CA ARG A 442 -1.70 21.95 -5.87
C ARG A 442 -2.78 21.84 -6.95
N LEU A 443 -3.92 21.22 -6.62
CA LEU A 443 -5.07 21.05 -7.51
C LEU A 443 -5.70 22.42 -7.82
N GLY A 444 -5.77 22.79 -9.10
CA GLY A 444 -6.24 24.11 -9.55
C GLY A 444 -5.13 25.15 -9.77
N HIS A 445 -3.87 24.83 -9.47
CA HIS A 445 -2.69 25.66 -9.76
C HIS A 445 -1.75 24.99 -10.78
N ASP A 446 -1.29 23.76 -10.50
CA ASP A 446 -0.38 22.99 -11.37
C ASP A 446 -1.06 21.75 -12.00
N ALA A 447 -2.20 21.33 -11.46
CA ALA A 447 -2.97 20.18 -11.91
C ALA A 447 -4.42 20.60 -12.21
N VAL A 448 -4.90 20.30 -13.42
CA VAL A 448 -6.27 20.61 -13.86
C VAL A 448 -7.19 19.44 -13.51
N ARG A 449 -8.30 19.74 -12.83
CA ARG A 449 -9.38 18.78 -12.63
C ARG A 449 -10.20 18.71 -13.93
N LEU A 450 -10.22 17.54 -14.58
CA LEU A 450 -11.18 17.29 -15.66
C LEU A 450 -12.58 17.19 -15.05
N SER A 451 -13.44 18.14 -15.38
CA SER A 451 -14.81 18.26 -14.89
C SER A 451 -15.86 17.89 -15.96
N ASP A 452 -15.42 17.37 -17.10
CA ASP A 452 -16.33 17.04 -18.19
C ASP A 452 -17.00 15.68 -17.98
N ASP A 453 -18.28 15.60 -18.36
CA ASP A 453 -19.03 14.36 -18.45
C ASP A 453 -18.31 13.39 -19.42
N ALA A 454 -18.22 12.11 -19.04
CA ALA A 454 -17.54 11.08 -19.80
C ALA A 454 -18.05 11.00 -21.25
N ARG A 455 -19.34 11.29 -21.48
CA ARG A 455 -19.91 11.36 -22.84
C ARG A 455 -19.32 12.49 -23.68
N THR A 456 -19.02 13.64 -23.07
CA THR A 456 -18.45 14.81 -23.73
C THR A 456 -16.98 14.59 -24.10
N LEU A 457 -16.23 13.91 -23.23
CA LEU A 457 -14.82 13.53 -23.48
C LEU A 457 -14.68 12.47 -24.59
N ILE A 458 -15.63 11.53 -24.66
CA ILE A 458 -15.72 10.50 -25.72
C ILE A 458 -16.15 11.15 -27.05
N ALA A 459 -17.07 12.11 -27.04
CA ALA A 459 -17.49 12.83 -28.24
C ALA A 459 -16.39 13.74 -28.80
N ALA A 460 -15.58 14.36 -27.94
CA ALA A 460 -14.44 15.19 -28.34
C ALA A 460 -13.30 14.38 -28.97
N THR A 461 -13.04 13.18 -28.46
CA THR A 461 -12.05 12.24 -29.05
C THR A 461 -12.55 11.63 -30.36
N ALA A 462 -13.86 11.39 -30.52
CA ALA A 462 -14.47 10.96 -31.78
C ALA A 462 -14.44 12.07 -32.86
N ARG A 463 -14.67 13.34 -32.50
CA ARG A 463 -14.60 14.48 -33.43
C ARG A 463 -13.19 14.77 -33.94
N ARG A 464 -12.15 14.61 -33.11
CA ARG A 464 -10.74 14.71 -33.56
C ARG A 464 -10.33 13.59 -34.52
N ARG A 465 -11.01 12.43 -34.48
CA ARG A 465 -10.75 11.31 -35.39
C ARG A 465 -11.34 11.56 -36.79
N ASN A 466 -12.46 12.29 -36.89
CA ASN A 466 -13.15 12.56 -38.16
C ASN A 466 -12.66 13.83 -38.90
N GLN A 467 -11.86 14.70 -38.28
CA GLN A 467 -11.25 15.85 -38.97
C GLN A 467 -9.91 15.54 -39.64
N MET A 468 -9.40 14.31 -39.51
CA MET A 468 -8.08 13.91 -40.04
C MET A 468 -8.16 13.07 -41.32
N HIS A 469 -9.29 13.08 -42.04
CA HIS A 469 -9.41 12.42 -43.34
C HIS A 469 -9.91 13.36 -44.46
N LEU A 470 -8.93 13.73 -45.29
CA LEU A 470 -8.97 14.05 -46.74
C LEU A 470 -9.38 15.49 -47.16
N PRO A 471 -8.71 16.03 -48.21
CA PRO A 471 -8.93 15.55 -49.58
C PRO A 471 -7.69 15.10 -50.37
N GLN A 472 -7.94 14.08 -51.20
CA GLN A 472 -7.17 13.62 -52.36
C GLN A 472 -6.94 14.71 -53.41
N ARG A 473 -5.81 14.62 -54.13
CA ARG A 473 -5.50 14.94 -55.55
C ARG A 473 -3.97 15.18 -55.62
N VAL A 474 -3.14 14.63 -56.51
CA VAL A 474 -3.23 14.36 -57.97
C VAL A 474 -2.23 13.24 -58.36
N CYS A 475 -2.59 12.50 -59.42
CA CYS A 475 -1.89 11.40 -60.09
C CYS A 475 -0.59 11.75 -60.86
N ARG A 476 0.06 10.65 -61.29
CA ARG A 476 1.02 10.42 -62.42
C ARG A 476 2.49 10.47 -62.00
N ALA A 477 3.35 9.52 -62.37
CA ALA A 477 3.29 8.37 -63.28
C ALA A 477 4.04 7.18 -62.69
#